data_AF-A0AAD4FEN1-F1
#
_entry.id   AF-A0AAD4FEN1-F1
#
_cell.length_a   1.000
_cell.length_b   1.000
_cell.length_c   1.000
_cell.angle_alpha   90.00
_cell.angle_beta   90.00
_cell.angle_gamma   90.00
#
_symmetry.space_group_name_H-M   'P 1'
#
loop_
_entity.id
_entity.type
_entity.pdbx_description
1 polymer ?
#
loop_
_entity_poly.entity_id
_entity_poly.type
_entity_poly.pdbx_seq_one_letter_code
_entity_poly.pdbx_strand_id
1 'polypeptide(L)'
;MAVSEEKTTPRSTHVSDPALAPFLEPRFDAADYLNATLPPLSLAARPKSSNAASLADLSSQTQDLLSQLNAHTTRLSAILTQLTDDILRSGGRLAYEVEVLRGEAVGLTETLTDGLKSDVQKFLPGGISMKTESAEDELKSPTTAQPDAPDAQPSQPALEEPDETTPEYISDLRTLATVRSRLETVIKVFGEAMHWSLPPSEVSLGASLISVSAPEPGTDSASREQKGKEFAASLRTEIADLITGDPEGGMEKAEIRIQALRDLAQVWKGTAEEKARTKFVEGLAKLAEDKQRELDREKERNKDRGQQRPGRSGSVPKPQQQPQQQRGGGFLENLQRIRGLVE
;
A
#
# COMPACT_ATOMS: atom_id res chain seq x y z
N MET A 1 -28.03 46.45 -26.46
CA MET A 1 -27.55 45.04 -26.48
C MET A 1 -26.40 44.95 -25.50
N ALA A 2 -26.58 44.22 -24.40
CA ALA A 2 -25.54 43.99 -23.42
C ALA A 2 -24.67 42.84 -23.94
N VAL A 3 -23.39 43.11 -24.22
CA VAL A 3 -22.42 42.08 -24.56
C VAL A 3 -21.81 41.64 -23.24
N SER A 4 -22.12 40.41 -22.83
CA SER A 4 -21.58 39.80 -21.63
C SER A 4 -20.05 39.74 -21.72
N GLU A 5 -19.34 40.37 -20.78
CA GLU A 5 -17.91 40.16 -20.56
C GLU A 5 -17.68 38.70 -20.13
N GLU A 6 -17.42 37.83 -21.10
CA GLU A 6 -17.04 36.45 -20.85
C GLU A 6 -15.57 36.43 -20.43
N LYS A 7 -15.32 36.65 -19.14
CA LYS A 7 -13.98 36.63 -18.54
C LYS A 7 -13.34 35.25 -18.78
N THR A 8 -12.47 35.17 -19.78
CA THR A 8 -11.79 33.93 -20.16
C THR A 8 -10.87 33.47 -19.05
N THR A 9 -11.14 32.30 -18.49
CA THR A 9 -10.28 31.69 -17.48
C THR A 9 -8.94 31.30 -18.10
N PRO A 10 -7.80 31.59 -17.46
CA PRO A 10 -6.49 31.27 -18.01
C PRO A 10 -6.34 29.75 -18.19
N ARG A 11 -6.02 29.31 -19.41
CA ARG A 11 -5.90 27.88 -19.76
C ARG A 11 -4.63 27.23 -19.23
N SER A 12 -3.63 28.04 -18.87
CA SER A 12 -2.37 27.56 -18.32
C SER A 12 -1.73 28.61 -17.43
N THR A 13 -0.85 28.15 -16.52
CA THR A 13 -0.13 29.00 -15.56
C THR A 13 0.68 30.09 -16.27
N HIS A 14 1.16 29.82 -17.49
CA HIS A 14 1.96 30.75 -18.30
C HIS A 14 1.18 31.97 -18.81
N VAL A 15 -0.15 31.90 -18.79
CA VAL A 15 -1.05 32.93 -19.33
C VAL A 15 -2.02 33.43 -18.25
N SER A 16 -1.68 33.20 -16.98
CA SER A 16 -2.48 33.64 -15.83
C SER A 16 -2.26 35.11 -15.46
N ASP A 17 -1.40 35.82 -16.18
CA ASP A 17 -1.12 37.23 -15.96
C ASP A 17 -2.36 38.08 -16.33
N PRO A 18 -2.87 38.94 -15.43
CA PRO A 18 -3.97 39.85 -15.72
C PRO A 18 -3.72 40.75 -16.94
N ALA A 19 -2.47 41.12 -17.23
CA ALA A 19 -2.11 41.93 -18.40
C ALA A 19 -2.35 41.20 -19.73
N LEU A 20 -2.39 39.85 -19.70
CA LEU A 20 -2.63 39.02 -20.88
C LEU A 20 -4.10 38.69 -21.08
N ALA A 21 -4.96 38.90 -20.09
CA ALA A 21 -6.37 38.53 -20.14
C ALA A 21 -7.12 39.08 -21.38
N PRO A 22 -6.93 40.36 -21.80
CA PRO A 22 -7.59 40.88 -23.00
C PRO A 22 -7.19 40.13 -24.28
N PHE A 23 -5.96 39.63 -24.36
CA PHE A 23 -5.43 38.92 -25.53
C PHE A 23 -5.93 37.46 -25.63
N LEU A 24 -6.62 36.95 -24.60
CA LEU A 24 -7.18 35.60 -24.59
C LEU A 24 -8.62 35.54 -25.05
N GLU A 25 -9.23 36.69 -25.30
CA GLU A 25 -10.58 36.77 -25.83
C GLU A 25 -10.62 36.28 -27.28
N PRO A 26 -11.56 35.39 -27.65
CA PRO A 26 -11.67 34.88 -29.02
C PRO A 26 -11.90 35.95 -30.10
N ARG A 27 -12.35 37.14 -29.70
CA ARG A 27 -12.65 38.29 -30.57
C ARG A 27 -11.82 39.52 -30.21
N PHE A 28 -10.56 39.33 -29.80
CA PHE A 28 -9.66 40.43 -29.54
C PHE A 28 -9.51 41.36 -30.76
N ASP A 29 -9.76 42.65 -30.56
CA ASP A 29 -9.42 43.70 -31.53
C ASP A 29 -8.34 44.62 -30.96
N ALA A 30 -7.26 44.77 -31.74
CA ALA A 30 -6.10 45.57 -31.35
C ALA A 30 -6.43 47.08 -31.32
N ALA A 31 -7.30 47.55 -32.22
CA ALA A 31 -7.67 48.95 -32.28
C ALA A 31 -8.53 49.33 -31.07
N ASP A 32 -9.56 48.55 -30.77
CA ASP A 32 -10.39 48.74 -29.57
C ASP A 32 -9.60 48.63 -28.26
N TYR A 33 -8.65 47.69 -28.18
CA TYR A 33 -7.75 47.57 -27.01
C TYR A 33 -6.91 48.84 -26.79
N LEU A 34 -6.29 49.38 -27.84
CA LEU A 34 -5.48 50.60 -27.73
C LEU A 34 -6.35 51.83 -27.40
N ASN A 35 -7.54 51.91 -27.98
CA ASN A 35 -8.50 52.99 -27.71
C ASN A 35 -9.06 52.94 -26.28
N ALA A 36 -9.18 51.75 -25.69
CA ALA A 36 -9.63 51.57 -24.30
C ALA A 36 -8.50 51.77 -23.28
N THR A 37 -7.25 51.46 -23.65
CA THR A 37 -6.08 51.57 -22.75
C THR A 37 -5.42 52.95 -22.76
N LEU A 38 -5.43 53.67 -23.88
CA LEU A 38 -4.79 54.98 -23.99
C LEU A 38 -5.79 56.12 -23.71
N PRO A 39 -5.40 57.17 -22.95
CA PRO A 39 -6.25 58.33 -22.74
C PRO A 39 -6.52 59.11 -24.04
N PRO A 40 -7.68 59.76 -24.20
CA PRO A 40 -7.94 60.59 -25.36
C PRO A 40 -7.01 61.81 -25.42
N LEU A 41 -6.50 62.13 -26.61
CA LEU A 41 -5.59 63.27 -26.84
C LEU A 41 -6.28 64.62 -26.60
N SER A 42 -5.68 65.48 -25.78
CA SER A 42 -6.13 66.87 -25.62
C SER A 42 -5.59 67.76 -26.75
N LEU A 43 -6.31 67.85 -27.87
CA LEU A 43 -5.95 68.71 -29.01
C LEU A 43 -6.51 70.14 -28.91
N ALA A 44 -7.33 70.44 -27.89
CA ALA A 44 -8.04 71.71 -27.77
C ALA A 44 -7.42 72.62 -26.71
N ALA A 45 -7.28 73.92 -27.02
CA ALA A 45 -6.87 74.98 -26.10
C ALA A 45 -7.86 75.24 -24.94
N ARG A 46 -8.95 74.46 -24.84
CA ARG A 46 -9.94 74.56 -23.76
C ARG A 46 -10.39 73.14 -23.35
N PRO A 47 -10.15 72.71 -22.10
CA PRO A 47 -10.47 71.36 -21.65
C PRO A 47 -11.98 71.21 -21.49
N LYS A 48 -12.60 70.28 -22.23
CA LYS A 48 -13.99 69.84 -22.01
C LYS A 48 -14.08 68.39 -21.51
N SER A 49 -12.96 67.69 -21.41
CA SER A 49 -12.84 66.33 -20.88
C SER A 49 -11.83 66.35 -19.75
N SER A 50 -12.22 65.90 -18.56
CA SER A 50 -11.35 65.81 -17.37
C SER A 50 -10.25 64.75 -17.50
N ASN A 51 -10.28 63.93 -18.56
CA ASN A 51 -9.40 62.76 -18.74
C ASN A 51 -8.51 62.87 -20.00
N ALA A 52 -8.38 64.06 -20.60
CA ALA A 52 -7.58 64.22 -21.81
C ALA A 52 -6.09 64.42 -21.47
N ALA A 53 -5.22 63.55 -21.97
CA ALA A 53 -3.78 63.59 -21.71
C ALA A 53 -3.03 64.48 -22.72
N SER A 54 -1.88 65.00 -22.32
CA SER A 54 -0.97 65.71 -23.23
C SER A 54 -0.27 64.73 -24.18
N LEU A 55 0.20 65.22 -25.33
CA LEU A 55 0.93 64.39 -26.31
C LEU A 55 2.19 63.75 -25.70
N ALA A 56 2.88 64.47 -24.81
CA ALA A 56 4.08 63.98 -24.14
C ALA A 56 3.75 62.81 -23.20
N ASP A 57 2.66 62.94 -22.41
CA ASP A 57 2.23 61.88 -21.50
C ASP A 57 1.75 60.64 -22.26
N LEU A 58 1.01 60.82 -23.36
CA LEU A 58 0.55 59.70 -24.19
C LEU A 58 1.74 58.99 -24.88
N SER A 59 2.73 59.75 -25.34
CA SER A 59 3.96 59.19 -25.90
C SER A 59 4.68 58.31 -24.89
N SER A 60 4.84 58.79 -23.64
CA SER A 60 5.48 58.01 -22.57
C SER A 60 4.67 56.74 -22.25
N GLN A 61 3.36 56.85 -22.06
CA GLN A 61 2.49 55.71 -21.75
C GLN A 61 2.48 54.66 -22.86
N THR A 62 2.49 55.10 -24.13
CA THR A 62 2.55 54.18 -25.28
C THR A 62 3.90 53.47 -25.34
N GLN A 63 5.01 54.16 -25.05
CA GLN A 63 6.34 53.55 -24.99
C GLN A 63 6.45 52.51 -23.87
N ASP A 64 5.89 52.81 -22.69
CA ASP A 64 5.85 51.87 -21.57
C ASP A 64 5.02 50.63 -21.91
N LEU A 65 3.82 50.82 -22.48
CA LEU A 65 2.95 49.74 -22.91
C LEU A 65 3.62 48.88 -24.00
N LEU A 66 4.28 49.50 -24.98
CA LEU A 66 5.00 48.78 -26.02
C LEU A 66 6.18 47.98 -25.46
N SER A 67 6.91 48.53 -24.50
CA SER A 67 8.00 47.83 -23.80
C SER A 67 7.47 46.60 -23.04
N GLN A 68 6.34 46.76 -22.34
CA GLN A 68 5.67 45.66 -21.64
C GLN A 68 5.22 44.58 -22.63
N LEU A 69 4.53 44.95 -23.72
CA LEU A 69 4.09 43.99 -24.73
C LEU A 69 5.25 43.27 -25.41
N ASN A 70 6.36 43.95 -25.67
CA ASN A 70 7.55 43.33 -26.22
C ASN A 70 8.19 42.32 -25.25
N ALA A 71 8.23 42.64 -23.95
CA ALA A 71 8.71 41.72 -22.92
C ALA A 71 7.80 40.49 -22.81
N HIS A 72 6.48 40.67 -22.79
CA HIS A 72 5.50 39.58 -22.79
C HIS A 72 5.61 38.71 -24.04
N THR A 73 5.75 39.31 -25.22
CA THR A 73 5.91 38.60 -26.50
C THR A 73 7.17 37.74 -26.52
N THR A 74 8.31 38.30 -26.09
CA THR A 74 9.58 37.57 -26.01
C THR A 74 9.48 36.39 -25.04
N ARG A 75 8.87 36.61 -23.87
CA ARG A 75 8.65 35.57 -22.87
C ARG A 75 7.72 34.46 -23.39
N LEU A 76 6.58 34.81 -23.98
CA LEU A 76 5.63 33.84 -24.54
C LEU A 76 6.25 33.05 -25.68
N SER A 77 7.04 33.70 -26.54
CA SER A 77 7.78 33.02 -27.61
C SER A 77 8.77 32.00 -27.04
N ALA A 78 9.51 32.35 -25.99
CA ALA A 78 10.44 31.42 -25.36
C ALA A 78 9.71 30.22 -24.73
N ILE A 79 8.59 30.47 -24.03
CA ILE A 79 7.76 29.41 -23.44
C ILE A 79 7.15 28.51 -24.52
N LEU A 80 6.70 29.08 -25.64
CA LEU A 80 6.15 28.31 -26.76
C LEU A 80 7.21 27.38 -27.36
N THR A 81 8.44 27.88 -27.56
CA THR A 81 9.56 27.06 -28.03
C THR A 81 9.86 25.93 -27.04
N GLN A 82 9.90 26.23 -25.74
CA GLN A 82 10.11 25.21 -24.70
C GLN A 82 9.03 24.14 -24.70
N LEU A 83 7.74 24.54 -24.71
CA LEU A 83 6.62 23.60 -24.75
C LEU A 83 6.64 22.75 -26.02
N THR A 84 7.06 23.33 -27.15
CA THR A 84 7.20 22.59 -28.41
C THR A 84 8.30 21.52 -28.30
N ASP A 85 9.46 21.87 -27.72
CA ASP A 85 10.54 20.91 -27.48
C ASP A 85 10.13 19.82 -26.49
N ASP A 86 9.44 20.18 -25.41
CA ASP A 86 8.91 19.23 -24.43
C ASP A 86 7.90 18.26 -25.05
N ILE A 87 7.04 18.73 -25.98
CA ILE A 87 6.12 17.87 -26.73
C ILE A 87 6.89 16.91 -27.65
N LEU A 88 7.87 17.40 -28.41
CA LEU A 88 8.67 16.55 -29.30
C LEU A 88 9.48 15.51 -28.52
N ARG A 89 10.04 15.89 -27.37
CA ARG A 89 10.82 15.00 -26.50
C ARG A 89 9.94 13.98 -25.78
N SER A 90 8.77 14.40 -25.28
CA SER A 90 7.82 13.50 -24.61
C SER A 90 7.14 12.53 -25.59
N GLY A 91 7.01 12.89 -26.87
CA GLY A 91 6.46 12.01 -27.91
C GLY A 91 7.23 10.70 -28.06
N GLY A 92 8.57 10.73 -28.05
CA GLY A 92 9.39 9.51 -28.14
C GLY A 92 9.26 8.60 -26.91
N ARG A 93 9.20 9.19 -25.71
CA ARG A 93 8.97 8.44 -24.47
C ARG A 93 7.57 7.84 -24.41
N LEU A 94 6.55 8.61 -24.79
CA LEU A 94 5.17 8.15 -24.82
C LEU A 94 5.01 7.00 -25.83
N ALA A 95 5.67 7.07 -27.00
CA ALA A 95 5.66 5.98 -27.96
C ALA A 95 6.24 4.67 -27.38
N TYR A 96 7.34 4.76 -26.62
CA TYR A 96 7.90 3.59 -25.92
C TYR A 96 6.93 3.04 -24.86
N GLU A 97 6.37 3.91 -24.02
CA GLU A 97 5.40 3.49 -22.99
C GLU A 97 4.15 2.84 -23.62
N VAL A 98 3.67 3.35 -24.75
CA VAL A 98 2.56 2.75 -25.51
C VAL A 98 2.94 1.38 -26.07
N GLU A 99 4.16 1.22 -26.61
CA GLU A 99 4.59 -0.07 -27.15
C GLU A 99 4.82 -1.11 -26.03
N VAL A 100 5.33 -0.69 -24.88
CA VAL A 100 5.42 -1.54 -23.68
C VAL A 100 4.04 -1.97 -23.21
N LEU A 101 3.10 -1.03 -23.04
CA LEU A 101 1.72 -1.34 -22.64
C LEU A 101 1.03 -2.27 -23.64
N ARG A 102 1.29 -2.07 -24.94
CA ARG A 102 0.79 -2.97 -25.98
C ARG A 102 1.38 -4.36 -25.83
N GLY A 103 2.69 -4.48 -25.60
CA GLY A 103 3.36 -5.75 -25.35
C GLY A 103 2.81 -6.47 -24.12
N GLU A 104 2.60 -5.75 -23.01
CA GLU A 104 1.98 -6.28 -21.80
C GLU A 104 0.52 -6.70 -22.02
N ALA A 105 -0.26 -5.91 -22.76
CA ALA A 105 -1.64 -6.26 -23.11
C ALA A 105 -1.73 -7.50 -24.01
N VAL A 106 -0.81 -7.64 -24.97
CA VAL A 106 -0.70 -8.83 -25.81
C VAL A 106 -0.29 -10.03 -24.96
N GLY A 107 0.72 -9.90 -24.11
CA GLY A 107 1.14 -10.96 -23.18
C GLY A 107 0.04 -11.37 -22.20
N LEU A 108 -0.74 -10.41 -21.67
CA LEU A 108 -1.92 -10.68 -20.86
C LEU A 108 -2.98 -11.45 -21.65
N THR A 109 -3.19 -11.07 -22.92
CA THR A 109 -4.14 -11.76 -23.80
C THR A 109 -3.68 -13.20 -24.03
N GLU A 110 -2.42 -13.43 -24.40
CA GLU A 110 -1.85 -14.78 -24.61
C GLU A 110 -1.92 -15.64 -23.34
N THR A 111 -1.58 -15.08 -22.18
CA THR A 111 -1.69 -15.80 -20.90
C THR A 111 -3.14 -16.15 -20.57
N LEU A 112 -4.12 -15.30 -20.89
CA LEU A 112 -5.54 -15.58 -20.67
C LEU A 112 -6.11 -16.57 -21.69
N THR A 113 -5.74 -16.46 -22.97
CA THR A 113 -6.31 -17.27 -24.06
C THR A 113 -5.64 -18.64 -24.21
N ASP A 114 -4.34 -18.74 -23.97
CA ASP A 114 -3.57 -19.96 -24.24
C ASP A 114 -3.11 -20.64 -22.95
N GLY A 115 -2.59 -19.87 -21.98
CA GLY A 115 -2.13 -20.42 -20.70
C GLY A 115 -3.29 -20.81 -19.77
N LEU A 116 -4.09 -19.82 -19.40
CA LEU A 116 -5.08 -19.94 -18.34
C LEU A 116 -6.45 -20.45 -18.83
N LYS A 117 -6.72 -20.43 -20.14
CA LYS A 117 -8.01 -20.87 -20.71
C LYS A 117 -8.37 -22.29 -20.30
N SER A 118 -7.40 -23.21 -20.31
CA SER A 118 -7.63 -24.60 -19.91
C SER A 118 -7.97 -24.73 -18.42
N ASP A 119 -7.35 -23.91 -17.57
CA ASP A 119 -7.62 -23.87 -16.14
C ASP A 119 -8.95 -23.18 -15.82
N VAL A 120 -9.26 -22.07 -16.48
CA VAL A 120 -10.56 -21.37 -16.38
C VAL A 120 -11.71 -22.29 -16.81
N GLN A 121 -11.50 -23.12 -17.83
CA GLN A 121 -12.52 -24.07 -18.28
C GLN A 121 -12.90 -25.10 -17.19
N LYS A 122 -11.97 -25.47 -16.30
CA LYS A 122 -12.24 -26.34 -15.14
C LYS A 122 -13.15 -25.68 -14.10
N PHE A 123 -13.21 -24.35 -14.09
CA PHE A 123 -14.04 -23.56 -13.18
C PHE A 123 -15.41 -23.17 -13.77
N LEU A 124 -15.67 -23.45 -15.06
CA LEU A 124 -16.99 -23.26 -15.65
C LEU A 124 -17.95 -24.38 -15.22
N PRO A 125 -19.22 -24.08 -14.92
CA PRO A 125 -20.23 -25.08 -14.59
C PRO A 125 -20.48 -25.97 -15.82
N GLY A 126 -19.80 -27.13 -15.84
CA GLY A 126 -19.74 -28.08 -16.96
C GLY A 126 -18.36 -28.67 -17.22
N GLY A 127 -17.29 -28.15 -16.59
CA GLY A 127 -15.89 -28.48 -16.90
C GLY A 127 -15.18 -29.49 -16.00
N ILE A 128 -15.90 -30.32 -15.23
CA ILE A 128 -15.30 -31.42 -14.44
C ILE A 128 -15.61 -32.76 -15.11
N SER A 129 -15.03 -33.03 -16.28
CA SER A 129 -14.92 -34.42 -16.75
C SER A 129 -13.73 -35.05 -16.03
N MET A 130 -13.94 -35.51 -14.80
CA MET A 130 -13.03 -36.47 -14.17
C MET A 130 -13.10 -37.76 -14.98
N LYS A 131 -12.20 -37.91 -15.96
CA LYS A 131 -11.84 -39.23 -16.46
C LYS A 131 -10.61 -39.66 -15.68
N THR A 132 -10.90 -40.48 -14.69
CA THR A 132 -9.99 -41.25 -13.86
C THR A 132 -8.93 -41.95 -14.71
N GLU A 133 -7.74 -42.05 -14.13
CA GLU A 133 -6.60 -42.79 -14.65
C GLU A 133 -6.98 -44.17 -15.21
N SER A 134 -6.40 -44.53 -16.35
CA SER A 134 -6.17 -45.92 -16.71
C SER A 134 -4.84 -45.98 -17.44
N ALA A 135 -3.80 -46.32 -16.68
CA ALA A 135 -2.77 -47.18 -17.22
C ALA A 135 -3.44 -48.50 -17.58
N GLU A 136 -3.32 -48.94 -18.83
CA GLU A 136 -2.84 -50.27 -19.19
C GLU A 136 -2.98 -50.50 -20.70
N ASP A 137 -1.91 -51.06 -21.23
CA ASP A 137 -1.73 -51.56 -22.58
C ASP A 137 -2.53 -52.87 -22.77
N GLU A 138 -2.69 -53.27 -24.03
CA GLU A 138 -3.06 -54.61 -24.49
C GLU A 138 -4.54 -55.12 -24.52
N LEU A 139 -4.91 -55.51 -25.76
CA LEU A 139 -5.74 -56.66 -26.18
C LEU A 139 -7.25 -56.49 -26.47
N LYS A 140 -7.46 -56.36 -27.79
CA LYS A 140 -8.59 -56.73 -28.66
C LYS A 140 -9.54 -57.86 -28.18
N SER A 141 -10.83 -57.57 -28.39
CA SER A 141 -11.90 -58.44 -28.95
C SER A 141 -12.76 -59.34 -28.03
N PRO A 142 -14.01 -59.65 -28.45
CA PRO A 142 -15.22 -59.51 -27.63
C PRO A 142 -15.97 -60.83 -27.37
N THR A 143 -16.98 -60.87 -26.48
CA THR A 143 -18.17 -61.76 -26.57
C THR A 143 -19.28 -61.39 -25.56
N THR A 144 -20.42 -61.00 -26.14
CA THR A 144 -21.85 -61.30 -25.88
C THR A 144 -22.36 -61.92 -24.56
N ALA A 145 -23.52 -61.39 -24.16
CA ALA A 145 -24.70 -62.04 -23.53
C ALA A 145 -24.85 -62.00 -21.99
N GLN A 146 -25.84 -61.19 -21.57
CA GLN A 146 -26.74 -61.35 -20.40
C GLN A 146 -27.30 -62.79 -20.30
N PRO A 147 -27.82 -63.28 -19.14
CA PRO A 147 -28.95 -62.65 -18.44
C PRO A 147 -29.11 -62.85 -16.90
N ASP A 148 -30.08 -62.10 -16.36
CA ASP A 148 -31.01 -62.33 -15.24
C ASP A 148 -30.62 -62.26 -13.73
N ALA A 149 -31.55 -61.61 -13.01
CA ALA A 149 -31.69 -61.19 -11.60
C ALA A 149 -31.82 -62.36 -10.57
N PRO A 150 -32.07 -62.20 -9.23
CA PRO A 150 -32.48 -61.00 -8.44
C PRO A 150 -31.90 -60.85 -6.99
N ASP A 151 -32.30 -59.74 -6.36
CA ASP A 151 -32.48 -59.45 -4.91
C ASP A 151 -31.30 -59.43 -3.90
N ALA A 152 -31.11 -58.26 -3.26
CA ALA A 152 -31.17 -58.05 -1.78
C ALA A 152 -30.40 -56.78 -1.33
N GLN A 153 -31.14 -55.77 -0.84
CA GLN A 153 -30.63 -54.64 -0.05
C GLN A 153 -30.09 -55.11 1.33
N PRO A 154 -29.20 -54.34 1.98
CA PRO A 154 -29.68 -53.32 2.92
C PRO A 154 -28.98 -51.95 2.77
N SER A 155 -29.82 -50.93 2.75
CA SER A 155 -29.56 -49.50 2.57
C SER A 155 -29.22 -48.82 3.90
N GLN A 156 -28.18 -47.97 3.92
CA GLN A 156 -28.01 -46.78 4.79
C GLN A 156 -26.90 -45.87 4.22
N PRO A 157 -26.96 -44.55 4.46
CA PRO A 157 -27.59 -43.53 3.63
C PRO A 157 -26.59 -42.86 2.66
N ALA A 158 -26.88 -42.93 1.36
CA ALA A 158 -26.20 -42.12 0.36
C ALA A 158 -26.83 -40.71 0.36
N LEU A 159 -25.95 -39.72 0.32
CA LEU A 159 -26.23 -38.30 0.14
C LEU A 159 -27.12 -38.10 -1.10
N GLU A 160 -28.14 -37.28 -0.91
CA GLU A 160 -29.19 -36.95 -1.88
C GLU A 160 -28.61 -36.51 -3.24
N GLU A 161 -28.96 -37.28 -4.27
CA GLU A 161 -28.92 -36.88 -5.66
C GLU A 161 -29.94 -35.74 -5.93
N PRO A 162 -29.75 -34.93 -6.98
CA PRO A 162 -30.50 -33.70 -7.16
C PRO A 162 -31.95 -34.00 -7.58
N ASP A 163 -32.91 -33.62 -6.74
CA ASP A 163 -34.30 -33.53 -7.16
C ASP A 163 -34.42 -32.57 -8.35
N GLU A 164 -34.88 -33.09 -9.49
CA GLU A 164 -35.22 -32.39 -10.75
C GLU A 164 -36.39 -31.39 -10.61
N THR A 165 -36.67 -30.90 -9.40
CA THR A 165 -37.80 -30.00 -9.10
C THR A 165 -37.40 -28.70 -8.43
N THR A 166 -36.11 -28.39 -8.29
CA THR A 166 -35.71 -27.05 -7.86
C THR A 166 -35.68 -26.10 -9.05
N PRO A 167 -36.52 -25.06 -9.08
CA PRO A 167 -36.51 -24.06 -10.14
C PRO A 167 -35.14 -23.37 -10.25
N GLU A 168 -34.77 -22.98 -11.46
CA GLU A 168 -33.47 -22.37 -11.81
C GLU A 168 -33.12 -21.16 -10.90
N TYR A 169 -34.13 -20.41 -10.45
CA TYR A 169 -33.94 -19.29 -9.51
C TYR A 169 -33.52 -19.72 -8.10
N ILE A 170 -33.81 -20.95 -7.66
CA ILE A 170 -33.35 -21.50 -6.37
C ILE A 170 -31.89 -21.94 -6.47
N SER A 171 -31.46 -22.52 -7.60
CA SER A 171 -30.03 -22.77 -7.85
C SER A 171 -29.26 -21.46 -7.91
N ASP A 172 -29.79 -20.43 -8.59
CA ASP A 172 -29.18 -19.11 -8.64
C ASP A 172 -29.10 -18.44 -7.26
N LEU A 173 -30.13 -18.60 -6.43
CA LEU A 173 -30.08 -18.11 -5.05
C LEU A 173 -29.04 -18.84 -4.20
N ARG A 174 -28.88 -20.16 -4.37
CA ARG A 174 -27.85 -20.94 -3.65
C ARG A 174 -26.45 -20.58 -4.13
N THR A 175 -26.25 -20.37 -5.43
CA THR A 175 -24.96 -19.92 -5.97
C THR A 175 -24.65 -18.51 -5.51
N LEU A 176 -25.62 -17.57 -5.54
CA LEU A 176 -25.44 -16.21 -5.02
C LEU A 176 -25.17 -16.19 -3.52
N ALA A 177 -25.83 -17.03 -2.72
CA ALA A 177 -25.54 -17.18 -1.29
C ALA A 177 -24.11 -17.70 -1.05
N THR A 178 -23.66 -18.66 -1.85
CA THR A 178 -22.29 -19.19 -1.80
C THR A 178 -21.25 -18.16 -2.23
N VAL A 179 -21.55 -17.39 -3.29
CA VAL A 179 -20.69 -16.31 -3.77
C VAL A 179 -20.62 -15.20 -2.73
N ARG A 180 -21.74 -14.83 -2.11
CA ARG A 180 -21.79 -13.86 -1.02
C ARG A 180 -20.95 -14.30 0.18
N SER A 181 -21.09 -15.53 0.65
CA SER A 181 -20.31 -16.03 1.79
C SER A 181 -18.81 -16.07 1.47
N ARG A 182 -18.45 -16.45 0.24
CA ARG A 182 -17.06 -16.40 -0.24
C ARG A 182 -16.53 -14.97 -0.30
N LEU A 183 -17.30 -14.02 -0.84
CA LEU A 183 -16.91 -12.61 -0.90
C LEU A 183 -16.77 -12.00 0.49
N GLU A 184 -17.69 -12.29 1.42
CA GLU A 184 -17.59 -11.87 2.81
C GLU A 184 -16.32 -12.43 3.48
N THR A 185 -15.96 -13.69 3.19
CA THR A 185 -14.71 -14.30 3.66
C THR A 185 -13.48 -13.61 3.08
N VAL A 186 -13.47 -13.33 1.76
CA VAL A 186 -12.37 -12.63 1.10
C VAL A 186 -12.23 -11.21 1.65
N ILE A 187 -13.32 -10.46 1.81
CA ILE A 187 -13.32 -9.11 2.40
C ILE A 187 -12.76 -9.15 3.82
N LYS A 188 -13.13 -10.16 4.62
CA LYS A 188 -12.60 -10.33 5.97
C LYS A 188 -11.10 -10.60 5.95
N VAL A 189 -10.64 -11.57 5.16
CA VAL A 189 -9.22 -11.95 5.09
C VAL A 189 -8.37 -10.78 4.53
N PHE A 190 -8.80 -10.13 3.44
CA PHE A 190 -8.09 -8.97 2.90
C PHE A 190 -8.17 -7.75 3.82
N GLY A 191 -9.29 -7.58 4.53
CA GLY A 191 -9.43 -6.55 5.54
C GLY A 191 -8.43 -6.74 6.68
N GLU A 192 -8.38 -7.93 7.27
CA GLU A 192 -7.40 -8.30 8.29
C GLU A 192 -5.96 -8.18 7.75
N ALA A 193 -5.75 -8.55 6.49
CA ALA A 193 -4.47 -8.42 5.83
C ALA A 193 -4.02 -6.95 5.71
N MET A 194 -4.92 -6.04 5.31
CA MET A 194 -4.64 -4.61 5.23
C MET A 194 -4.34 -3.97 6.59
N HIS A 195 -4.96 -4.47 7.67
CA HIS A 195 -4.64 -4.01 9.03
C HIS A 195 -3.23 -4.46 9.47
N TRP A 196 -2.72 -5.56 8.92
CA TRP A 196 -1.35 -5.99 9.17
C TRP A 196 -0.34 -5.16 8.37
N SER A 197 -0.06 -3.96 8.88
CA SER A 197 0.98 -3.08 8.35
C SER A 197 2.37 -3.46 8.87
N LEU A 198 3.32 -3.70 7.97
CA LEU A 198 4.74 -3.80 8.31
C LEU A 198 5.41 -2.42 8.17
N PRO A 199 6.37 -2.09 9.05
CA PRO A 199 7.18 -0.90 8.86
C PRO A 199 8.04 -1.08 7.59
N PRO A 200 8.18 -0.03 6.75
CA PRO A 200 8.93 -0.12 5.51
C PRO A 200 10.38 -0.55 5.75
N SER A 201 10.96 -0.21 6.91
CA SER A 201 12.28 -0.67 7.36
C SER A 201 12.45 -2.20 7.38
N GLU A 202 11.40 -2.97 7.69
CA GLU A 202 11.46 -4.44 7.74
C GLU A 202 11.27 -5.09 6.36
N VAL A 203 10.56 -4.41 5.46
CA VAL A 203 10.43 -4.81 4.04
C VAL A 203 11.72 -4.47 3.27
N SER A 204 12.39 -3.38 3.65
CA SER A 204 13.61 -2.86 3.02
C SER A 204 14.90 -3.57 3.40
N LEU A 205 14.88 -4.66 4.19
CA LEU A 205 16.09 -5.44 4.51
C LEU A 205 16.74 -6.12 3.28
N GLY A 206 16.08 -6.12 2.11
CA GLY A 206 16.68 -6.49 0.82
C GLY A 206 17.10 -5.31 -0.07
N ALA A 207 16.82 -4.06 0.33
CA ALA A 207 16.96 -2.87 -0.51
C ALA A 207 17.93 -1.81 0.07
N SER A 208 18.80 -2.18 1.01
CA SER A 208 19.74 -1.25 1.68
C SER A 208 20.96 -0.82 0.85
N LEU A 209 20.92 -0.86 -0.49
CA LEU A 209 22.08 -0.50 -1.33
C LEU A 209 21.80 0.46 -2.48
N ILE A 210 20.62 1.06 -2.59
CA ILE A 210 20.36 2.13 -3.56
C ILE A 210 20.00 3.42 -2.81
N SER A 211 21.04 4.03 -2.20
CA SER A 211 21.02 5.47 -1.91
C SER A 211 21.23 6.22 -3.22
N VAL A 212 20.15 6.46 -3.95
CA VAL A 212 20.07 7.53 -4.94
C VAL A 212 19.16 8.58 -4.34
N SER A 213 19.70 9.78 -4.16
CA SER A 213 19.07 10.97 -3.57
C SER A 213 17.60 11.12 -3.95
N ALA A 214 16.70 10.58 -3.12
CA ALA A 214 15.28 10.86 -3.16
C ALA A 214 14.99 11.97 -2.14
N PRO A 215 14.14 12.95 -2.48
CA PRO A 215 13.85 14.09 -1.60
C PRO A 215 13.28 13.60 -0.26
N GLU A 216 13.60 14.33 0.81
CA GLU A 216 13.12 14.14 2.19
C GLU A 216 11.77 13.42 2.26
N PRO A 217 11.71 12.18 2.79
CA PRO A 217 10.44 11.48 2.94
C PRO A 217 9.62 12.26 3.97
N GLY A 218 8.56 12.92 3.49
CA GLY A 218 7.66 13.72 4.31
C GLY A 218 7.09 12.97 5.51
N THR A 219 6.47 13.74 6.40
CA THR A 219 5.88 13.31 7.68
C THR A 219 4.99 12.05 7.61
N ASP A 220 4.43 11.74 6.43
CA ASP A 220 3.59 10.56 6.18
C ASP A 220 4.36 9.23 6.21
N SER A 221 5.62 9.20 5.77
CA SER A 221 6.46 7.99 5.85
C SER A 221 6.79 7.65 7.30
N ALA A 222 7.07 8.65 8.14
CA ALA A 222 7.27 8.48 9.57
C ALA A 222 5.98 8.00 10.27
N SER A 223 4.81 8.51 9.86
CA SER A 223 3.53 8.06 10.40
C SER A 223 3.24 6.58 10.06
N ARG A 224 3.50 6.16 8.82
CA ARG A 224 3.32 4.76 8.40
C ARG A 224 4.31 3.83 9.09
N GLU A 225 5.55 4.28 9.29
CA GLU A 225 6.56 3.52 10.03
C GLU A 225 6.17 3.34 11.50
N GLN A 226 5.69 4.40 12.15
CA GLN A 226 5.25 4.33 13.54
C GLN A 226 4.06 3.38 13.71
N LYS A 227 3.04 3.46 12.84
CA LYS A 227 1.88 2.55 12.87
C LYS A 227 2.27 1.09 12.68
N GLY A 228 3.20 0.81 11.77
CA GLY A 228 3.73 -0.55 11.57
C GLY A 228 4.47 -1.09 12.80
N LYS A 229 5.27 -0.26 13.45
CA LYS A 229 5.99 -0.62 14.69
C LYS A 229 5.05 -0.84 15.87
N GLU A 230 4.05 0.02 16.04
CA GLU A 230 3.04 -0.10 17.10
C GLU A 230 2.21 -1.37 16.94
N PHE A 231 1.77 -1.68 15.71
CA PHE A 231 1.02 -2.92 15.44
C PHE A 231 1.88 -4.16 15.70
N ALA A 232 3.13 -4.15 15.25
CA ALA A 232 4.09 -5.22 15.50
C ALA A 232 4.41 -5.39 17.01
N ALA A 233 4.45 -4.29 17.77
CA ALA A 233 4.59 -4.34 19.22
C ALA A 233 3.34 -4.91 19.90
N SER A 234 2.15 -4.48 19.47
CA SER A 234 0.86 -4.99 19.95
C SER A 234 0.72 -6.49 19.77
N LEU A 235 1.14 -7.04 18.62
CA LEU A 235 1.10 -8.49 18.39
C LEU A 235 2.07 -9.25 19.31
N ARG A 236 3.26 -8.70 19.57
CA ARG A 236 4.22 -9.30 20.50
C ARG A 236 3.70 -9.30 21.93
N THR A 237 3.05 -8.21 22.36
CA THR A 237 2.43 -8.13 23.69
C THR A 237 1.22 -9.05 23.80
N GLU A 238 0.35 -9.10 22.79
CA GLU A 238 -0.81 -10.02 22.76
C GLU A 238 -0.37 -11.48 22.95
N ILE A 239 0.67 -11.91 22.23
CA ILE A 239 1.19 -13.28 22.34
C ILE A 239 1.84 -13.52 23.71
N ALA A 240 2.60 -12.56 24.25
CA ALA A 240 3.18 -12.67 25.59
C ALA A 240 2.11 -12.75 26.69
N ASP A 241 1.02 -11.99 26.55
CA ASP A 241 -0.11 -11.97 27.47
C ASP A 241 -0.90 -13.28 27.41
N LEU A 242 -1.11 -13.85 26.21
CA LEU A 242 -1.75 -15.16 26.05
C LEU A 242 -0.98 -16.27 26.78
N ILE A 243 0.35 -16.23 26.74
CA ILE A 243 1.22 -17.22 27.39
C ILE A 243 1.26 -17.02 28.91
N THR A 244 1.26 -15.77 29.38
CA THR A 244 1.36 -15.45 30.83
C THR A 244 0.00 -15.55 31.54
N GLY A 245 -1.10 -15.28 30.83
CA GLY A 245 -2.44 -15.19 31.40
C GLY A 245 -3.12 -16.53 31.67
N ASP A 246 -2.72 -17.60 30.99
CA ASP A 246 -3.32 -18.93 31.13
C ASP A 246 -2.24 -20.03 31.18
N PRO A 247 -1.91 -20.57 32.38
CA PRO A 247 -0.78 -21.47 32.56
C PRO A 247 -0.98 -22.89 32.00
N GLU A 248 -2.20 -23.26 31.60
CA GLU A 248 -2.54 -24.58 31.07
C GLU A 248 -2.97 -24.53 29.58
N GLY A 249 -3.62 -23.45 29.13
CA GLY A 249 -4.11 -23.30 27.75
C GLY A 249 -3.53 -22.11 26.98
N GLY A 250 -2.67 -21.30 27.60
CA GLY A 250 -2.10 -20.09 26.99
C GLY A 250 -1.19 -20.37 25.80
N MET A 251 -0.44 -21.48 25.85
CA MET A 251 0.42 -21.95 24.77
C MET A 251 -0.40 -22.28 23.51
N GLU A 252 -1.43 -23.10 23.65
CA GLU A 252 -2.27 -23.54 22.53
C GLU A 252 -2.97 -22.33 21.87
N LYS A 253 -3.47 -21.38 22.68
CA LYS A 253 -4.06 -20.14 22.17
C LYS A 253 -3.05 -19.27 21.44
N ALA A 254 -1.82 -19.16 21.94
CA ALA A 254 -0.75 -18.42 21.28
C ALA A 254 -0.33 -19.10 19.96
N GLU A 255 -0.25 -20.43 19.94
CA GLU A 255 0.09 -21.20 18.74
C GLU A 255 -1.00 -21.10 17.67
N ILE A 256 -2.28 -21.19 18.05
CA ILE A 256 -3.42 -20.94 17.16
C ILE A 256 -3.35 -19.53 16.56
N ARG A 257 -3.01 -18.52 17.37
CA ARG A 257 -2.88 -17.14 16.91
C ARG A 257 -1.71 -16.96 15.94
N ILE A 258 -0.56 -17.58 16.21
CA ILE A 258 0.61 -17.57 15.33
C ILE A 258 0.30 -18.31 14.02
N GLN A 259 -0.44 -19.42 14.08
CA GLN A 259 -0.87 -20.15 12.89
C GLN A 259 -1.84 -19.31 12.04
N ALA A 260 -2.79 -18.61 12.65
CA ALA A 260 -3.68 -17.69 11.94
C ALA A 260 -2.89 -16.56 11.24
N LEU A 261 -1.83 -16.03 11.88
CA LEU A 261 -0.92 -15.05 11.25
C LEU A 261 -0.10 -15.67 10.11
N ARG A 262 0.27 -16.95 10.19
CA ARG A 262 0.94 -17.67 9.11
C ARG A 262 0.02 -17.85 7.89
N ASP A 263 -1.24 -18.21 8.13
CA ASP A 263 -2.24 -18.34 7.07
C ASP A 263 -2.54 -16.98 6.42
N LEU A 264 -2.61 -15.91 7.22
CA LEU A 264 -2.75 -14.54 6.72
C LEU A 264 -1.53 -14.13 5.89
N ALA A 265 -0.31 -14.52 6.28
CA ALA A 265 0.92 -14.21 5.55
C ALA A 265 0.93 -14.79 4.12
N GLN A 266 0.20 -15.88 3.89
CA GLN A 266 0.07 -16.52 2.58
C GLN A 266 -0.64 -15.62 1.55
N VAL A 267 -1.44 -14.64 1.98
CA VAL A 267 -2.08 -13.63 1.09
C VAL A 267 -1.03 -12.82 0.31
N TRP A 268 0.17 -12.66 0.86
CA TRP A 268 1.28 -11.93 0.24
C TRP A 268 2.24 -12.80 -0.55
N LYS A 269 1.93 -14.07 -0.78
CA LYS A 269 2.77 -14.98 -1.55
C LYS A 269 3.04 -14.42 -2.95
N GLY A 270 4.32 -14.31 -3.32
CA GLY A 270 4.78 -13.70 -4.58
C GLY A 270 4.98 -12.18 -4.53
N THR A 271 4.72 -11.52 -3.39
CA THR A 271 4.97 -10.07 -3.22
C THR A 271 6.30 -9.81 -2.52
N ALA A 272 6.82 -8.58 -2.63
CA ALA A 272 8.06 -8.16 -1.95
C ALA A 272 7.98 -8.27 -0.41
N GLU A 273 6.77 -8.30 0.15
CA GLU A 273 6.54 -8.36 1.60
C GLU A 273 6.50 -9.80 2.15
N GLU A 274 6.39 -10.83 1.30
CA GLU A 274 6.27 -12.23 1.71
C GLU A 274 7.36 -12.64 2.71
N LYS A 275 8.63 -12.41 2.35
CA LYS A 275 9.77 -12.81 3.17
C LYS A 275 9.83 -12.08 4.51
N ALA A 276 9.41 -10.81 4.55
CA ALA A 276 9.42 -10.02 5.78
C ALA A 276 8.31 -10.50 6.72
N ARG A 277 7.10 -10.75 6.20
CA ARG A 277 5.95 -11.26 6.96
C ARG A 277 6.21 -12.65 7.53
N THR A 278 6.77 -13.56 6.74
CA THR A 278 7.12 -14.92 7.20
C THR A 278 8.17 -14.89 8.32
N LYS A 279 9.22 -14.08 8.17
CA LYS A 279 10.25 -13.92 9.23
C LYS A 279 9.69 -13.30 10.50
N PHE A 280 8.74 -12.37 10.39
CA PHE A 280 8.08 -11.77 11.54
C PHE A 280 7.30 -12.83 12.34
N VAL A 281 6.50 -13.66 11.66
CA VAL A 281 5.74 -14.76 12.29
C VAL A 281 6.67 -15.80 12.91
N GLU A 282 7.77 -16.17 12.25
CA GLU A 282 8.80 -17.04 12.84
C GLU A 282 9.43 -16.43 14.10
N GLY A 283 9.63 -15.10 14.12
CA GLY A 283 10.09 -14.36 15.29
C GLY A 283 9.10 -14.41 16.45
N LEU A 284 7.79 -14.32 16.17
CA LEU A 284 6.74 -14.48 17.19
C LEU A 284 6.71 -15.92 17.74
N ALA A 285 6.88 -16.93 16.89
CA ALA A 285 6.95 -18.33 17.31
C ALA A 285 8.12 -18.57 18.27
N LYS A 286 9.29 -18.02 17.97
CA LYS A 286 10.46 -18.09 18.87
C LYS A 286 10.21 -17.36 20.19
N LEU A 287 9.59 -16.17 20.15
CA LEU A 287 9.24 -15.43 21.37
C LEU A 287 8.29 -16.23 22.25
N ALA A 288 7.32 -16.92 21.64
CA ALA A 288 6.39 -17.77 22.36
C ALA A 288 7.08 -18.96 23.04
N GLU A 289 7.97 -19.65 22.31
CA GLU A 289 8.77 -20.77 22.83
C GLU A 289 9.71 -20.33 23.96
N ASP A 290 10.40 -19.19 23.79
CA ASP A 290 11.29 -18.62 24.82
C ASP A 290 10.53 -18.23 26.09
N LYS A 291 9.32 -17.67 25.95
CA LYS A 291 8.46 -17.31 27.09
C LYS A 291 7.90 -18.52 27.81
N GLN A 292 7.49 -19.55 27.07
CA GLN A 292 7.09 -20.82 27.65
C GLN A 292 8.24 -21.45 28.44
N ARG A 293 9.44 -21.49 27.85
CA ARG A 293 10.64 -22.02 28.51
C ARG A 293 11.01 -21.24 29.77
N GLU A 294 10.77 -19.92 29.79
CA GLU A 294 10.95 -19.09 30.97
C GLU A 294 9.94 -19.44 32.08
N LEU A 295 8.65 -19.59 31.73
CA LEU A 295 7.61 -19.99 32.67
C LEU A 295 7.84 -21.40 33.24
N ASP A 296 8.29 -22.36 32.43
CA ASP A 296 8.58 -23.72 32.88
C ASP A 296 9.79 -23.72 33.84
N ARG A 297 10.84 -22.95 33.54
CA ARG A 297 11.98 -22.75 34.45
C ARG A 297 11.58 -22.07 35.76
N GLU A 298 10.63 -21.13 35.71
CA GLU A 298 10.11 -20.46 36.91
C GLU A 298 9.25 -21.42 37.76
N LYS A 299 8.39 -22.23 37.12
CA LYS A 299 7.62 -23.29 37.77
C LYS A 299 8.55 -24.30 38.46
N GLU A 300 9.64 -24.72 37.81
CA GLU A 300 10.67 -25.59 38.41
C GLU A 300 11.36 -24.94 39.61
N ARG A 301 11.82 -23.69 39.49
CA ARG A 301 12.45 -22.95 40.59
C ARG A 301 11.50 -22.75 41.78
N ASN A 302 10.22 -22.52 41.52
CA ASN A 302 9.23 -22.34 42.57
C ASN A 302 8.90 -23.69 43.28
N LYS A 303 8.93 -24.80 42.54
CA LYS A 303 8.80 -26.16 43.08
C LYS A 303 9.98 -26.53 43.98
N ASP A 304 11.21 -26.20 43.59
CA ASP A 304 12.42 -26.42 44.39
C ASP A 304 12.46 -25.55 45.66
N ARG A 305 11.97 -24.30 45.58
CA ARG A 305 11.81 -23.43 46.76
C ARG A 305 10.70 -23.91 47.70
N GLY A 306 9.64 -24.51 47.17
CA GLY A 306 8.56 -25.12 47.97
C GLY A 306 8.95 -26.41 48.69
N GLN A 307 10.03 -27.09 48.27
CA GLN A 307 10.52 -28.33 48.89
C GLN A 307 11.65 -28.11 49.92
N GLN A 308 12.23 -26.92 50.00
CA GLN A 308 13.21 -26.59 51.06
C GLN A 308 12.57 -25.88 52.26
N ARG A 309 12.04 -26.74 53.16
CA ARG A 309 11.88 -26.63 54.64
C ARG A 309 10.46 -26.48 55.20
N PRO A 310 10.18 -27.30 56.23
CA PRO A 310 9.88 -26.75 57.54
C PRO A 310 10.97 -27.13 58.56
N GLY A 311 11.37 -26.13 59.37
CA GLY A 311 11.87 -26.36 60.73
C GLY A 311 13.34 -26.75 60.90
N ARG A 312 14.21 -25.75 61.14
CA ARG A 312 15.13 -25.81 62.29
C ARG A 312 15.52 -24.41 62.77
N SER A 313 15.12 -24.16 64.00
CA SER A 313 15.31 -22.94 64.78
C SER A 313 16.75 -22.78 65.27
N GLY A 314 17.16 -21.51 65.43
CA GLY A 314 18.12 -21.04 66.44
C GLY A 314 19.59 -21.01 66.05
N SER A 315 20.15 -19.81 65.86
CA SER A 315 21.08 -19.20 66.83
C SER A 315 21.92 -18.05 66.21
N VAL A 316 21.73 -16.84 66.75
CA VAL A 316 22.70 -15.73 66.98
C VAL A 316 23.52 -15.17 65.78
N PRO A 317 23.33 -13.90 65.39
CA PRO A 317 24.33 -13.17 64.58
C PRO A 317 25.37 -12.49 65.49
N LYS A 318 26.65 -12.70 65.18
CA LYS A 318 27.78 -11.92 65.71
C LYS A 318 28.24 -10.93 64.64
N PRO A 319 28.47 -9.64 64.95
CA PRO A 319 28.92 -8.67 63.96
C PRO A 319 30.45 -8.61 63.95
N GLN A 320 31.09 -8.77 62.78
CA GLN A 320 32.45 -8.25 62.62
C GLN A 320 32.89 -8.04 61.16
N GLN A 321 32.99 -6.74 60.83
CA GLN A 321 34.04 -6.05 60.07
C GLN A 321 34.37 -6.41 58.61
N GLN A 322 34.35 -5.36 57.79
CA GLN A 322 35.02 -5.22 56.49
C GLN A 322 36.53 -5.52 56.59
N PRO A 323 37.18 -5.82 55.45
CA PRO A 323 37.89 -4.74 54.76
C PRO A 323 37.68 -4.69 53.22
N GLN A 324 37.78 -3.45 52.73
CA GLN A 324 38.00 -3.02 51.34
C GLN A 324 39.01 -3.88 50.56
N GLN A 325 38.69 -4.24 49.30
CA GLN A 325 39.35 -3.68 48.10
C GLN A 325 38.84 -4.30 46.77
N GLN A 326 38.27 -3.43 45.95
CA GLN A 326 38.50 -3.24 44.50
C GLN A 326 38.46 -4.45 43.54
N ARG A 327 37.47 -4.45 42.63
CA ARG A 327 37.67 -4.43 41.16
C ARG A 327 36.33 -4.43 40.42
N GLY A 328 36.16 -3.50 39.46
CA GLY A 328 35.08 -3.59 38.47
C GLY A 328 34.35 -2.29 38.09
N GLY A 329 34.89 -1.11 38.40
CA GLY A 329 34.37 0.17 37.88
C GLY A 329 34.70 0.32 36.39
N GLY A 330 33.70 0.11 35.55
CA GLY A 330 33.82 0.13 34.09
C GLY A 330 34.01 1.54 33.52
N PHE A 331 34.87 1.61 32.50
CA PHE A 331 35.19 2.68 31.54
C PHE A 331 34.33 3.96 31.48
N LEU A 332 33.02 3.88 31.69
CA LEU A 332 32.09 5.02 31.67
C LEU A 332 32.32 6.03 32.80
N GLU A 333 32.77 5.59 33.98
CA GLU A 333 33.01 6.50 35.11
C GLU A 333 34.28 7.36 34.91
N ASN A 334 35.26 6.84 34.15
CA ASN A 334 36.46 7.60 33.77
C ASN A 334 36.19 8.68 32.71
N LEU A 335 35.20 8.47 31.83
CA LEU A 335 34.82 9.48 30.84
C LEU A 335 34.04 10.65 31.45
N GLN A 336 33.22 10.39 32.48
CA GLN A 336 32.52 11.46 33.20
C GLN A 336 33.49 12.39 33.95
N ARG A 337 34.61 11.86 34.44
CA ARG A 337 35.61 12.65 35.19
C ARG A 337 36.46 13.55 34.27
N ILE A 338 36.72 13.16 33.02
CA ILE A 338 37.47 13.98 32.05
C ILE A 338 36.63 15.16 31.54
N ARG A 339 35.30 14.99 31.44
CA ARG A 339 34.40 16.07 31.01
C ARG A 339 34.21 17.18 32.06
N GLY A 340 34.50 16.91 33.33
CA GLY A 340 34.38 17.88 34.43
C GLY A 340 35.65 18.70 34.72
N LEU A 341 36.73 18.52 33.95
CA LEU A 341 38.05 19.13 34.22
C LEU A 341 38.54 20.05 33.10
N VAL A 342 37.64 20.46 32.19
CA VAL A 342 37.89 21.52 31.20
C VAL A 342 36.92 22.66 31.47
N GLU A 343 37.26 23.48 32.47
CA GLU A 343 36.96 24.92 32.54
C GLU A 343 38.19 25.64 33.08
#